data_AF-A0ABD6AZK4-F1
#
_entry.id   AF-A0ABD6AZK4-F1
#
_cell.length_a   1.000
_cell.length_b   1.000
_cell.length_c   1.000
_cell.angle_alpha   90.00
_cell.angle_beta   90.00
_cell.angle_gamma   90.00
#
_symmetry.space_group_name_H-M   'P 1'
#
loop_
_entity.id
_entity.type
_entity.pdbx_description
1 polymer ?
#
loop_
_entity_poly.entity_id
_entity_poly.type
_entity_poly.pdbx_seq_one_letter_code
_entity_poly.pdbx_strand_id
1 'polypeptide(L)'
;MEPRRDGDAIVDLLDVILRDGVILQADVIISVAEVPLVGLQLRAALAGMDTMTRYGLLTDWDEETRTRAVADEDAPPTRIE
;
A
#
# COMPACT_ATOMS: atom_id res chain seq x y z
N MET A 1 -35.94 -3.93 -7.94
CA MET A 1 -34.54 -3.74 -8.36
C MET A 1 -33.69 -4.21 -7.20
N GLU A 2 -33.18 -5.43 -7.27
CA GLU A 2 -32.32 -5.98 -6.21
C GLU A 2 -30.89 -5.45 -6.42
N PRO A 3 -30.22 -4.93 -5.37
CA PRO A 3 -28.85 -4.47 -5.48
C PRO A 3 -27.95 -5.71 -5.65
N ARG A 4 -27.49 -5.94 -6.87
CA ARG A 4 -26.47 -6.93 -7.15
C ARG A 4 -25.16 -6.40 -6.57
N ARG A 5 -24.56 -7.14 -5.63
CA ARG A 5 -23.20 -6.82 -5.19
C ARG A 5 -22.26 -7.38 -6.23
N ASP A 6 -21.98 -6.55 -7.23
CA ASP A 6 -21.05 -6.85 -8.31
C ASP A 6 -19.64 -6.78 -7.72
N GLY A 7 -19.01 -7.94 -7.46
CA GLY A 7 -17.63 -8.03 -6.98
C GLY A 7 -16.63 -7.33 -7.92
N ASP A 8 -17.02 -7.17 -9.18
CA ASP A 8 -16.28 -6.46 -10.23
C ASP A 8 -16.07 -4.98 -9.88
N ALA A 9 -17.01 -4.31 -9.20
CA ALA A 9 -16.91 -2.87 -8.93
C ALA A 9 -15.73 -2.50 -8.00
N ILE A 10 -15.35 -3.38 -7.08
CA ILE A 10 -14.19 -3.16 -6.19
C ILE A 10 -12.90 -3.40 -6.97
N VAL A 11 -12.87 -4.41 -7.83
CA VAL A 11 -11.72 -4.73 -8.67
C VAL A 11 -11.48 -3.60 -9.67
N ASP A 12 -12.52 -3.13 -10.35
CA ASP A 12 -12.46 -2.01 -11.28
C ASP A 12 -11.96 -0.72 -10.58
N LEU A 13 -12.42 -0.46 -9.35
CA LEU A 13 -11.94 0.67 -8.56
C LEU A 13 -10.46 0.53 -8.19
N LEU A 14 -10.04 -0.66 -7.77
CA LEU A 14 -8.64 -0.94 -7.48
C LEU A 14 -7.77 -0.75 -8.72
N ASP A 15 -8.20 -1.23 -9.88
CA ASP A 15 -7.50 -1.05 -11.14
C ASP A 15 -7.29 0.44 -11.48
N VAL A 16 -8.33 1.26 -11.30
CA VAL A 16 -8.22 2.72 -11.50
C VAL A 16 -7.25 3.34 -10.50
N ILE A 17 -7.32 2.99 -9.22
CA ILE A 17 -6.40 3.51 -8.20
C ILE A 17 -4.96 3.12 -8.51
N LEU A 18 -4.71 1.86 -8.89
CA LEU A 18 -3.37 1.38 -9.18
C LEU A 18 -2.80 2.03 -10.45
N ARG A 19 -3.65 2.27 -11.46
CA ARG A 19 -3.25 2.85 -12.73
C ARG A 19 -3.04 4.37 -12.65
N ASP A 20 -4.05 5.09 -12.19
CA ASP A 20 -4.10 6.56 -12.28
C ASP A 20 -3.71 7.24 -10.95
N GLY A 21 -3.80 6.52 -9.84
CA GLY A 21 -3.47 7.02 -8.51
C GLY A 21 -4.58 7.82 -7.84
N VAL A 22 -4.51 7.91 -6.52
CA VAL A 22 -5.40 8.74 -5.69
C VAL A 22 -4.65 9.34 -4.50
N ILE A 23 -5.10 10.50 -4.04
CA ILE A 23 -4.65 11.10 -2.78
C ILE A 23 -5.70 10.87 -1.71
N LEU A 24 -5.35 10.12 -0.67
CA LEU A 24 -6.18 9.86 0.50
C LEU A 24 -5.80 10.81 1.63
N GLN A 25 -6.81 11.43 2.25
CA GLN A 25 -6.67 12.15 3.51
C GLN A 25 -7.39 11.38 4.60
N ALA A 26 -6.70 11.12 5.71
CA ALA A 26 -7.25 10.35 6.82
C ALA A 26 -6.71 10.87 8.15
N ASP A 27 -7.53 10.82 9.18
CA ASP A 27 -7.14 11.15 10.53
C ASP A 27 -7.15 9.88 11.40
N VAL A 28 -6.08 9.65 12.16
CA VAL A 28 -5.93 8.48 13.04
C VAL A 28 -5.72 8.97 14.47
N ILE A 29 -6.46 8.41 15.42
CA ILE A 29 -6.29 8.71 16.85
C ILE A 29 -5.80 7.45 17.55
N ILE A 30 -4.65 7.56 18.21
CA ILE A 30 -4.08 6.50 19.04
C ILE A 30 -4.43 6.79 20.50
N SER A 31 -5.13 5.85 21.12
CA SER A 31 -5.60 5.95 22.51
C SER A 31 -4.98 4.86 23.37
N VAL A 32 -4.75 5.15 24.65
CA VAL A 32 -4.27 4.19 25.66
C VAL A 32 -5.13 4.35 26.91
N ALA A 33 -5.66 3.23 27.42
CA ALA A 33 -6.57 3.24 28.58
C ALA A 33 -7.69 4.29 28.41
N GLU A 34 -8.36 4.25 27.25
CA GLU A 34 -9.49 5.13 26.91
C GLU A 34 -9.14 6.64 26.84
N VAL A 35 -7.86 7.01 26.95
CA VAL A 35 -7.38 8.38 26.79
C VAL A 35 -6.77 8.57 25.40
N PRO A 36 -7.25 9.53 24.58
CA PRO A 36 -6.65 9.85 23.29
C PRO A 36 -5.32 10.58 23.50
N LEU A 37 -4.20 9.95 23.12
CA LEU A 37 -2.86 10.49 23.37
C LEU A 37 -2.25 11.16 22.14
N VAL A 38 -2.49 10.60 20.96
CA VAL A 38 -1.86 11.05 19.72
C VAL A 38 -2.91 11.14 18.62
N GLY A 39 -3.02 12.31 17.99
CA GLY A 39 -3.76 12.51 16.74
C GLY A 39 -2.79 12.62 15.58
N LEU A 40 -3.06 11.88 14.50
CA LEU A 40 -2.30 11.90 13.26
C LEU A 40 -3.21 12.40 12.15
N GLN A 41 -2.75 13.38 11.38
CA GLN A 41 -3.35 13.76 10.11
C GLN A 41 -2.46 13.24 8.99
N LEU A 42 -3.00 12.35 8.18
CA LEU A 42 -2.27 11.63 7.15
C LEU A 42 -2.74 12.08 5.78
N ARG A 43 -1.77 12.28 4.88
CA ARG A 43 -1.99 12.43 3.45
C ARG A 43 -1.16 11.38 2.74
N ALA A 44 -1.82 10.39 2.14
CA ALA A 44 -1.18 9.29 1.44
C ALA A 44 -1.48 9.38 -0.05
N ALA A 45 -0.45 9.22 -0.88
CA ALA A 45 -0.64 8.95 -2.30
C ALA A 45 -0.65 7.43 -2.49
N LEU A 46 -1.68 6.91 -3.15
CA LEU A 46 -1.85 5.49 -3.42
C LEU A 46 -1.90 5.30 -4.93
N ALA A 47 -0.98 4.52 -5.47
CA ALA A 47 -1.01 4.02 -6.84
C ALA A 47 -0.17 2.73 -6.92
N GLY A 48 -0.15 2.08 -8.08
CA GLY A 48 0.78 0.98 -8.33
C GLY A 48 2.23 1.48 -8.29
N MET A 49 3.17 0.59 -7.96
CA MET A 49 4.60 0.94 -7.86
C MET A 49 5.15 1.56 -9.16
N ASP A 50 4.79 1.00 -10.33
CA ASP A 50 5.18 1.58 -11.63
C ASP A 50 4.71 3.04 -11.76
N THR A 51 3.46 3.29 -11.40
CA THR A 51 2.86 4.64 -11.41
C THR A 51 3.55 5.56 -10.40
N MET A 52 3.80 5.10 -9.17
CA MET A 52 4.46 5.90 -8.14
C MET A 52 5.87 6.32 -8.56
N THR A 53 6.68 5.37 -9.04
CA THR A 53 8.04 5.63 -9.51
C THR A 53 8.05 6.52 -10.75
N ARG A 54 7.07 6.38 -11.66
CA ARG A 54 6.89 7.28 -12.81
C ARG A 54 6.64 8.73 -12.37
N TYR A 55 5.91 8.94 -11.27
CA TYR A 55 5.74 10.25 -10.66
C TYR A 55 6.92 10.70 -9.79
N GLY A 56 8.01 9.93 -9.72
CA GLY A 56 9.20 10.21 -8.92
C GLY A 56 9.02 9.95 -7.43
N LEU A 57 7.96 9.21 -7.04
CA LEU A 57 7.70 8.81 -5.66
C LEU A 57 8.23 7.40 -5.43
N LEU A 58 8.76 7.13 -4.23
CA LEU A 58 9.24 5.80 -3.80
C LEU A 58 10.37 5.17 -4.64
N THR A 59 11.05 5.92 -5.51
CA THR A 59 12.13 5.39 -6.36
C THR A 59 13.26 4.73 -5.56
N ASP A 60 13.75 5.40 -4.51
CA ASP A 60 14.82 4.86 -3.65
C ASP A 60 14.36 3.59 -2.90
N TRP A 61 13.07 3.56 -2.54
CA TRP A 61 12.47 2.42 -1.84
C TRP A 61 12.24 1.22 -2.77
N ASP A 62 11.90 1.45 -4.05
CA ASP A 62 11.82 0.41 -5.08
C ASP A 62 13.18 -0.28 -5.31
N GLU A 63 14.26 0.51 -5.37
CA GLU A 63 15.62 -0.01 -5.54
C GLU A 63 16.09 -0.83 -4.34
N GLU A 64 15.86 -0.35 -3.11
CA GLU A 64 16.18 -1.07 -1.88
C GLU A 64 15.37 -2.38 -1.77
N THR A 65 14.09 -2.33 -2.11
CA THR A 65 13.19 -3.51 -2.03
C THR A 65 13.56 -4.57 -3.07
N ARG A 66 13.90 -4.18 -4.31
CA ARG A 66 14.36 -5.11 -5.34
C ARG A 66 15.68 -5.79 -4.92
N THR A 67 16.59 -5.03 -4.32
CA THR A 67 17.85 -5.56 -3.80
C THR A 67 17.64 -6.59 -2.69
N ARG A 68 16.69 -6.36 -1.79
CA ARG A 68 16.29 -7.35 -0.77
C ARG A 68 15.64 -8.59 -1.36
N ALA A 69 14.75 -8.44 -2.33
CA ALA A 69 14.06 -9.57 -2.96
C ALA A 69 15.05 -10.53 -3.64
N VAL A 70 16.06 -10.00 -4.35
CA VAL A 70 17.13 -10.80 -4.95
C VAL A 70 17.97 -11.52 -3.89
N ALA A 71 18.25 -10.86 -2.75
CA ALA A 71 19.01 -11.47 -1.66
C ALA A 71 18.26 -12.62 -0.96
N ASP A 72 16.92 -12.57 -0.91
CA ASP A 72 16.08 -13.64 -0.36
C ASP A 72 15.95 -14.85 -1.32
N GLU A 73 16.01 -14.64 -2.63
CA GLU A 73 16.02 -15.74 -3.63
C GLU A 73 17.31 -16.56 -3.60
N ASP A 74 18.44 -15.95 -3.24
CA ASP A 74 19.74 -16.61 -3.06
C ASP A 74 19.93 -17.22 -1.65
N ALA A 75 18.93 -17.14 -0.77
CA ALA A 75 19.02 -17.71 0.56
C ALA A 75 19.02 -19.26 0.50
N PRO A 76 20.01 -19.94 1.10
CA PRO A 76 20.02 -21.40 1.10
C PRO A 76 18.76 -21.93 1.78
N PRO A 77 18.14 -23.01 1.27
CA PRO A 77 16.90 -23.52 1.84
C PRO A 77 17.14 -23.82 3.32
N THR A 78 16.38 -23.13 4.17
CA THR A 78 16.40 -23.37 5.61
C THR A 78 15.94 -24.80 5.83
N ARG A 79 16.90 -25.66 6.18
CA ARG A 79 16.65 -27.04 6.59
C ARG A 79 15.82 -26.97 7.86
N ILE A 80 14.53 -27.25 7.75
CA ILE A 80 13.67 -27.50 8.89
C ILE A 80 14.08 -28.88 9.42
N GLU A 81 14.77 -28.91 10.57
CA GLU A 81 14.98 -30.12 11.37
C GLU A 81 13.74 -30.45 12.21
#